data_AF-A0A7J3BF20-F1
#
_entry.id   AF-A0A7J3BF20-F1
#
_cell.length_a   1.000
_cell.length_b   1.000
_cell.length_c   1.000
_cell.angle_alpha   90.00
_cell.angle_beta   90.00
_cell.angle_gamma   90.00
#
_symmetry.space_group_name_H-M   'P 1'
#
loop_
_entity.id
_entity.type
_entity.pdbx_description
1 polymer ?
#
loop_
_entity_poly.entity_id
_entity_poly.type
_entity_poly.pdbx_seq_one_letter_code
_entity_poly.pdbx_strand_id
1 'polypeptide(L)'
;MRSGHLQPDRQSGNQHRRYAQQPYGHHHCGQHGRRCEGFHRIDELGFRSPERRGAEGVKDGIYRSRLGKGLERESAEFISSLQVDKELLRYEIESSKAHTVMLASQGIISRKQASALLKALSEVEGRPVPAEGFEDVHEYVESVVTRSTSEDIGGRLHTARSRNDQVATITRMACRDRLLRLCELNLNLSKLLIGLSKKHARTPLLAYTHLQRGQVQTLGHHLQSYAQPLLRDAQRLIQCYDMTNRSPLGASAIAGSTVEVDRRMTARLLGFDKVLLNCEDSVESRDFAAEAIFVQTLMLTELSRVAEDLILWSTSEFGYFELPDSLASPSSAMPHKKNPDVLELVRAAAPSQMAKLVHVLSILKALPSGYNRDLQPIKEVLYRSFDTSEQVLHIMIRCFSEGVFNEAEMRRKLESSEVFALPLAEWLVRMKDIPFRKAHAIAGRISAKLASKSASLSSLNPAQLADLIAETRPGFSIEPTQARELSSALNCDSVLQSTLTEGGPSAAEVLRTSRHLQLEANQLLTQSRVRRAHLNRAARALNKELKALVDVG
;
A
#
# COMPACT_ATOMS: atom_id res chain seq x y z
N MET A 1 15.87 10.62 53.84
CA MET A 1 16.77 9.88 54.75
C MET A 1 16.48 8.40 54.63
N ARG A 2 17.53 7.61 54.32
CA ARG A 2 17.76 6.15 54.50
C ARG A 2 16.71 5.18 53.93
N SER A 3 16.93 4.44 52.82
CA SER A 3 17.97 3.44 52.44
C SER A 3 17.82 2.05 53.09
N GLY A 4 17.77 1.02 52.25
CA GLY A 4 17.94 -0.41 52.60
C GLY A 4 17.48 -1.30 51.45
N HIS A 5 18.29 -1.50 50.40
CA HIS A 5 19.25 -2.61 50.24
C HIS A 5 18.68 -4.01 50.50
N LEU A 6 18.47 -4.76 49.41
CA LEU A 6 18.46 -6.22 49.39
C LEU A 6 19.39 -6.68 48.26
N GLN A 7 20.51 -7.30 48.64
CA GLN A 7 21.28 -8.20 47.79
C GLN A 7 20.94 -9.65 48.16
N PRO A 8 21.14 -10.62 47.22
CA PRO A 8 20.54 -11.94 47.31
C PRO A 8 21.51 -13.01 47.85
N ASP A 9 20.94 -14.01 48.52
CA ASP A 9 21.64 -15.22 48.94
C ASP A 9 21.78 -16.24 47.80
N ARG A 10 22.95 -16.89 47.78
CA ARG A 10 23.36 -17.95 46.85
C ARG A 10 23.38 -19.32 47.53
N GLN A 11 23.34 -20.34 46.67
CA GLN A 11 23.67 -21.77 46.83
C GLN A 11 22.45 -22.65 47.19
N SER A 12 22.17 -23.78 46.53
CA SER A 12 22.98 -24.70 45.73
C SER A 12 22.09 -25.63 44.90
N GLY A 13 22.54 -26.10 43.72
CA GLY A 13 21.94 -27.28 43.07
C GLY A 13 22.20 -27.41 41.56
N ASN A 14 23.34 -28.03 41.21
CA ASN A 14 23.80 -28.39 39.87
C ASN A 14 22.80 -29.19 39.02
N GLN A 15 22.61 -28.82 37.74
CA GLN A 15 22.65 -29.75 36.60
C GLN A 15 23.16 -29.02 35.34
N HIS A 16 24.38 -29.38 34.90
CA HIS A 16 25.02 -28.90 33.68
C HIS A 16 24.52 -29.68 32.44
N ARG A 17 24.07 -28.96 31.40
CA ARG A 17 24.16 -29.42 29.99
C ARG A 17 24.81 -28.33 29.16
N ARG A 18 26.04 -28.60 28.69
CA ARG A 18 26.82 -27.80 27.74
C ARG A 18 26.37 -28.19 26.32
N TYR A 19 25.96 -27.22 25.51
CA TYR A 19 25.98 -27.34 24.04
C TYR A 19 27.26 -26.68 23.54
N ALA A 20 28.19 -27.52 23.11
CA ALA A 20 29.48 -27.13 22.55
C ALA A 20 29.34 -26.83 21.05
N GLN A 21 30.11 -25.82 20.63
CA GLN A 21 30.36 -25.41 19.25
C GLN A 21 30.99 -26.58 18.46
N GLN A 22 30.49 -26.85 17.25
CA GLN A 22 31.09 -27.80 16.32
C GLN A 22 32.08 -27.09 15.37
N PRO A 23 33.28 -27.64 15.14
CA PRO A 23 34.19 -27.19 14.08
C PRO A 23 33.93 -27.94 12.76
N TYR A 24 34.16 -27.25 11.65
CA TYR A 24 34.12 -27.76 10.29
C TYR A 24 35.12 -28.92 10.08
N GLY A 25 34.61 -30.10 9.74
CA GLY A 25 35.38 -31.26 9.34
C GLY A 25 35.47 -31.38 7.81
N HIS A 26 36.70 -31.36 7.29
CA HIS A 26 37.04 -31.78 5.93
C HIS A 26 36.70 -33.28 5.73
N HIS A 27 35.95 -33.60 4.69
CA HIS A 27 35.88 -34.96 4.16
C HIS A 27 36.47 -35.03 2.75
N HIS A 28 37.61 -35.69 2.64
CA HIS A 28 38.09 -36.32 1.42
C HIS A 28 37.32 -37.62 1.18
N CYS A 29 36.79 -37.80 -0.03
CA CYS A 29 36.59 -39.11 -0.63
C CYS A 29 36.99 -39.03 -2.10
N GLY A 30 37.90 -39.92 -2.50
CA GLY A 30 38.52 -39.92 -3.82
C GLY A 30 37.78 -40.74 -4.87
N GLN A 31 38.32 -40.59 -6.08
CA GLN A 31 38.34 -41.56 -7.19
C GLN A 31 37.02 -41.92 -7.87
N HIS A 32 36.69 -41.18 -8.93
CA HIS A 32 36.46 -41.79 -10.25
C HIS A 32 36.91 -40.83 -11.35
N GLY A 33 37.93 -41.25 -12.09
CA GLY A 33 38.46 -40.51 -13.23
C GLY A 33 37.56 -40.65 -14.46
N ARG A 34 37.21 -39.50 -15.05
CA ARG A 34 37.13 -39.32 -16.50
C ARG A 34 37.62 -37.91 -16.81
N ARG A 35 38.70 -37.84 -17.60
CA ARG A 35 39.17 -36.59 -18.20
C ARG A 35 38.17 -36.19 -19.27
N CYS A 36 37.61 -35.00 -19.14
CA CYS A 36 37.07 -34.25 -20.28
C CYS A 36 37.93 -33.00 -20.40
N GLU A 37 38.97 -33.11 -21.24
CA GLU A 37 39.65 -31.95 -21.81
C GLU A 37 38.73 -31.36 -22.89
N GLY A 38 38.48 -30.06 -22.80
CA GLY A 38 37.71 -29.34 -23.80
C GLY A 38 36.91 -28.23 -23.17
N PHE A 39 37.49 -27.03 -23.10
CA PHE A 39 36.92 -25.76 -23.52
C PHE A 39 37.87 -24.63 -23.11
N HIS A 40 38.81 -24.33 -24.00
CA HIS A 40 39.46 -23.03 -24.06
C HIS A 40 38.47 -21.99 -24.66
N ARG A 41 38.64 -20.73 -24.23
CA ARG A 41 37.98 -19.47 -24.65
C ARG A 41 36.69 -19.10 -23.93
N ILE A 42 36.87 -18.34 -22.85
CA ILE A 42 35.95 -17.27 -22.45
C ILE A 42 36.67 -15.95 -22.77
N ASP A 43 36.81 -15.66 -24.05
CA ASP A 43 37.21 -14.35 -24.57
C ASP A 43 36.18 -14.03 -25.66
N GLU A 44 35.03 -13.48 -25.27
CA GLU A 44 34.04 -12.77 -26.11
C GLU A 44 32.76 -12.46 -25.30
N LEU A 45 32.91 -11.78 -24.15
CA LEU A 45 31.85 -10.89 -23.64
C LEU A 45 32.36 -9.47 -23.86
N GLY A 46 31.91 -8.87 -24.96
CA GLY A 46 32.33 -7.55 -25.44
C GLY A 46 32.01 -6.41 -24.49
N PHE A 47 32.75 -6.29 -23.39
CA PHE A 47 32.97 -5.02 -22.71
C PHE A 47 33.94 -4.21 -23.56
N ARG A 48 33.43 -3.48 -24.56
CA ARG A 48 34.17 -2.37 -25.14
C ARG A 48 34.30 -1.31 -24.06
N SER A 49 35.51 -1.17 -23.51
CA SER A 49 35.92 0.01 -22.75
C SER A 49 35.64 1.24 -23.61
N PRO A 50 34.83 2.22 -23.16
CA PRO A 50 34.68 3.45 -23.93
C PRO A 50 36.04 4.15 -24.01
N GLU A 51 36.42 4.55 -25.22
CA GLU A 51 37.63 5.32 -25.48
C GLU A 51 37.72 6.51 -24.52
N ARG A 52 38.88 6.65 -23.87
CA ARG A 52 39.22 7.78 -23.01
C ARG A 52 39.25 9.06 -23.83
N ARG A 53 38.10 9.71 -24.02
CA ARG A 53 38.05 11.13 -24.39
C ARG A 53 38.42 11.94 -23.17
N GLY A 54 39.29 12.93 -23.36
CA GLY A 54 39.87 13.75 -22.30
C GLY A 54 38.85 14.21 -21.27
N ALA A 55 39.20 14.00 -20.00
CA ALA A 55 38.43 14.46 -18.85
C ALA A 55 38.50 15.99 -18.77
N GLU A 56 37.57 16.67 -19.43
CA GLU A 56 37.15 17.99 -18.94
C GLU A 56 36.26 17.73 -17.72
N GLY A 57 36.79 18.08 -16.54
CA GLY A 57 36.07 17.92 -15.28
C GLY A 57 34.71 18.61 -15.33
N VAL A 58 33.70 17.98 -14.74
CA VAL A 58 32.40 18.61 -14.49
C VAL A 58 32.66 19.91 -13.72
N LYS A 59 32.28 21.07 -14.28
CA LYS A 59 32.50 22.38 -13.66
C LYS A 59 32.02 22.34 -12.21
N ASP A 60 32.91 22.69 -11.28
CA ASP A 60 32.63 22.66 -9.85
C ASP A 60 31.43 23.56 -9.52
N GLY A 61 30.32 22.95 -9.10
CA GLY A 61 29.23 23.68 -8.47
C GLY A 61 29.71 24.40 -7.21
N ILE A 62 28.96 25.44 -6.78
CA ILE A 62 29.29 26.37 -5.68
C ILE A 62 29.81 25.67 -4.39
N TYR A 63 29.40 24.42 -4.16
CA TYR A 63 29.64 23.64 -2.94
C TYR A 63 30.94 22.82 -2.97
N ARG A 64 31.57 22.68 -4.13
CA ARG A 64 32.88 22.02 -4.28
C ARG A 64 34.04 23.00 -4.34
N SER A 65 33.78 24.30 -4.16
CA SER A 65 34.78 25.38 -4.13
C SER A 65 35.94 25.15 -3.14
N ARG A 66 35.77 24.29 -2.12
CA ARG A 66 36.82 23.92 -1.17
C ARG A 66 37.78 22.83 -1.70
N LEU A 67 37.38 22.05 -2.70
CA LEU A 67 38.14 20.88 -3.16
C LEU A 67 39.05 21.29 -4.33
N GLY A 68 40.32 20.89 -4.27
CA GLY A 68 41.33 21.28 -5.26
C GLY A 68 41.28 20.52 -6.60
N LYS A 69 40.45 19.48 -6.70
CA LYS A 69 40.18 18.73 -7.93
C LYS A 69 38.69 18.47 -8.03
N GLY A 70 38.15 18.61 -9.24
CA GLY A 70 36.79 18.18 -9.54
C GLY A 70 36.59 16.69 -9.31
N LEU A 71 35.34 16.30 -9.11
CA LEU A 71 35.00 14.90 -8.85
C LEU A 71 35.20 14.07 -10.12
N GLU A 72 35.74 12.87 -9.96
CA GLU A 72 35.89 11.92 -11.07
C GLU A 72 34.53 11.49 -11.61
N ARG A 73 34.48 11.19 -12.91
CA ARG A 73 33.24 10.86 -13.62
C ARG A 73 32.45 9.72 -12.96
N GLU A 74 33.13 8.62 -12.62
CA GLU A 74 32.50 7.47 -11.97
C GLU A 74 31.88 7.84 -10.62
N SER A 75 32.58 8.65 -9.83
CA SER A 75 32.05 9.16 -8.57
C SER A 75 30.86 10.10 -8.78
N ALA A 76 30.88 10.94 -9.82
CA ALA A 76 29.78 11.85 -10.15
C ALA A 76 28.52 11.09 -10.59
N GLU A 77 28.69 10.06 -11.41
CA GLU A 77 27.60 9.17 -11.84
C GLU A 77 27.03 8.40 -10.64
N PHE A 78 27.87 7.92 -9.71
CA PHE A 78 27.43 7.14 -8.55
C PHE A 78 26.59 7.94 -7.53
N ILE A 79 26.93 9.20 -7.29
CA ILE A 79 26.23 10.03 -6.29
C ILE A 79 25.02 10.79 -6.86
N SER A 80 24.85 10.79 -8.19
CA SER A 80 23.77 11.52 -8.85
C SER A 80 22.41 10.89 -8.52
N SER A 81 21.42 11.74 -8.23
CA SER A 81 20.00 11.34 -8.12
C SER A 81 19.09 12.03 -9.12
N LEU A 82 19.65 12.71 -10.14
CA LEU A 82 18.88 13.51 -11.09
C LEU A 82 17.72 12.72 -11.75
N GLN A 83 17.95 11.45 -12.09
CA GLN A 83 16.92 10.61 -12.72
C GLN A 83 15.70 10.34 -11.82
N VAL A 84 15.90 10.29 -10.50
CA VAL A 84 14.83 10.14 -9.51
C VAL A 84 14.23 11.51 -9.18
N ASP A 85 15.09 12.53 -9.05
CA ASP A 85 14.70 13.85 -8.54
C ASP A 85 13.97 14.71 -9.58
N LYS A 86 14.00 14.36 -10.87
CA LYS A 86 13.19 15.04 -11.90
C LYS A 86 11.69 15.03 -11.58
N GLU A 87 11.20 13.98 -10.91
CA GLU A 87 9.82 13.87 -10.42
C GLU A 87 9.48 14.93 -9.35
N LEU A 88 10.52 15.51 -8.72
CA LEU A 88 10.38 16.50 -7.66
C LEU A 88 10.51 17.95 -8.14
N LEU A 89 10.79 18.19 -9.42
CA LEU A 89 11.05 19.53 -9.94
C LEU A 89 9.94 20.53 -9.58
N ARG A 90 8.66 20.12 -9.69
CA ARG A 90 7.53 21.01 -9.33
C ARG A 90 7.60 21.46 -7.87
N TYR A 91 7.95 20.54 -6.96
CA TYR A 91 8.01 20.80 -5.54
C TYR A 91 9.22 21.64 -5.17
N GLU A 92 10.33 21.42 -5.88
CA GLU A 92 11.54 22.24 -5.77
C GLU A 92 11.30 23.70 -6.17
N ILE A 93 10.58 23.92 -7.28
CA ILE A 93 10.20 25.26 -7.75
C ILE A 93 9.23 25.91 -6.76
N GLU A 94 8.19 25.22 -6.31
CA GLU A 94 7.22 25.74 -5.34
C GLU A 94 7.88 26.11 -4.00
N SER A 95 8.73 25.22 -3.48
CA SER A 95 9.51 25.44 -2.25
C SER A 95 10.43 26.66 -2.40
N SER A 96 11.10 26.80 -3.54
CA SER A 96 11.97 27.94 -3.83
C SER A 96 11.21 29.26 -4.01
N LYS A 97 10.02 29.23 -4.63
CA LYS A 97 9.11 30.38 -4.73
C LYS A 97 8.69 30.84 -3.32
N ALA A 98 8.25 29.92 -2.45
CA ALA A 98 7.87 30.25 -1.07
C ALA A 98 9.04 30.77 -0.23
N HIS A 99 10.23 30.18 -0.38
CA HIS A 99 11.45 30.66 0.28
C HIS A 99 11.81 32.09 -0.15
N THR A 100 11.77 32.37 -1.46
CA THR A 100 12.03 33.71 -2.01
C THR A 100 11.05 34.76 -1.46
N VAL A 101 9.77 34.43 -1.39
CA VAL A 101 8.73 35.29 -0.81
C VAL A 101 9.03 35.59 0.67
N MET A 102 9.46 34.59 1.44
CA MET A 102 9.84 34.76 2.84
C MET A 102 11.08 35.65 2.99
N LEU A 103 12.14 35.41 2.21
CA LEU A 103 13.35 36.23 2.24
C LEU A 103 13.04 37.72 1.97
N ALA A 104 12.17 37.99 0.99
CA ALA A 104 11.73 39.34 0.67
C ALA A 104 10.91 39.98 1.80
N SER A 105 10.05 39.20 2.44
CA SER A 105 9.18 39.68 3.53
C SER A 105 9.93 39.95 4.83
N GLN A 106 11.04 39.25 5.07
CA GLN A 106 11.97 39.52 6.18
C GLN A 106 13.00 40.61 5.85
N GLY A 107 12.96 41.19 4.64
CA GLY A 107 13.94 42.20 4.21
C GLY A 107 15.36 41.67 3.98
N ILE A 108 15.54 40.35 3.92
CA ILE A 108 16.83 39.68 3.67
C ILE A 108 17.29 39.92 2.23
N ILE A 109 16.33 39.99 1.30
CA ILE A 109 16.57 40.42 -0.09
C ILE A 109 15.61 41.54 -0.47
N SER A 110 16.04 42.41 -1.38
CA SER A 110 15.18 43.46 -1.92
C SER A 110 14.06 42.89 -2.79
N ARG A 111 12.96 43.64 -2.94
CA ARG A 111 11.86 43.29 -3.84
C ARG A 111 12.31 43.07 -5.30
N LYS A 112 13.29 43.86 -5.77
CA LYS A 112 13.86 43.72 -7.12
C LYS A 112 14.60 42.40 -7.27
N GLN A 113 15.42 42.01 -6.29
CA GLN A 113 16.10 40.72 -6.27
C GLN A 113 15.09 39.56 -6.21
N ALA A 114 14.05 39.69 -5.39
CA ALA A 114 12.99 38.69 -5.31
C ALA A 114 12.24 38.54 -6.66
N SER A 115 11.84 39.64 -7.29
CA SER A 115 11.18 39.63 -8.61
C SER A 115 12.03 38.91 -9.67
N ALA A 116 13.35 39.21 -9.72
CA ALA A 116 14.28 38.55 -10.62
C ALA A 116 14.37 37.03 -10.37
N LEU A 117 14.49 36.60 -9.11
CA LEU A 117 14.50 35.18 -8.73
C LEU A 117 13.20 34.47 -9.12
N LEU A 118 12.04 35.10 -8.90
CA LEU A 118 10.73 34.52 -9.22
C LEU A 118 10.52 34.38 -10.74
N LYS A 119 10.96 35.37 -11.53
CA LYS A 119 10.95 35.29 -13.00
C LYS A 119 11.82 34.11 -13.47
N ALA A 120 13.04 33.99 -12.94
CA ALA A 120 13.95 32.89 -13.28
C ALA A 120 13.42 31.51 -12.87
N LEU A 121 12.82 31.37 -11.68
CA LEU A 121 12.18 30.12 -11.25
C LEU A 121 11.01 29.71 -12.15
N SER A 122 10.31 30.67 -12.76
CA SER A 122 9.24 30.40 -13.72
C SER A 122 9.78 29.92 -15.08
N GLU A 123 10.99 30.31 -15.46
CA GLU A 123 11.65 29.77 -16.66
C GLU A 123 12.05 28.31 -16.50
N VAL A 124 12.42 27.88 -15.28
CA VAL A 124 12.76 26.48 -14.99
C VAL A 124 11.55 25.57 -15.27
N GLU A 125 10.35 26.01 -14.89
CA GLU A 125 9.10 25.26 -15.03
C GLU A 125 8.77 24.91 -16.50
N GLY A 126 9.24 25.74 -17.45
CA GLY A 126 9.03 25.55 -18.89
C GLY A 126 10.13 24.73 -19.59
N ARG A 127 11.15 24.23 -18.87
CA ARG A 127 12.30 23.53 -19.47
C ARG A 127 12.31 22.04 -19.09
N PRO A 128 12.68 21.15 -20.02
CA PRO A 128 12.92 19.75 -19.68
C PRO A 128 14.16 19.63 -18.79
N VAL A 129 14.08 18.76 -17.78
CA VAL A 129 15.26 18.38 -16.98
C VAL A 129 16.21 17.58 -17.88
N PRO A 130 17.49 17.97 -17.97
CA PRO A 130 18.50 17.21 -18.71
C PRO A 130 18.64 15.78 -18.20
N ALA A 131 19.07 14.86 -19.07
CA ALA A 131 19.29 13.48 -18.68
C ALA A 131 20.52 13.30 -17.77
N GLU A 132 21.54 14.14 -17.97
CA GLU A 132 22.84 14.07 -17.29
C GLU A 132 23.41 15.48 -17.08
N GLY A 133 24.55 15.57 -16.38
CA GLY A 133 25.31 16.81 -16.21
C GLY A 133 25.01 17.60 -14.93
N PHE A 134 24.11 17.10 -14.09
CA PHE A 134 23.82 17.64 -12.76
C PHE A 134 23.78 16.49 -11.74
N GLU A 135 24.25 16.76 -10.52
CA GLU A 135 24.19 15.81 -9.39
C GLU A 135 22.72 15.53 -9.03
N ASP A 136 21.90 16.58 -8.92
CA ASP A 136 20.50 16.48 -8.54
C ASP A 136 19.65 17.61 -9.16
N VAL A 137 18.35 17.60 -8.86
CA VAL A 137 17.42 18.63 -9.34
C VAL A 137 17.72 20.01 -8.74
N HIS A 138 18.30 20.07 -7.54
CA HIS A 138 18.61 21.33 -6.85
C HIS A 138 19.72 22.09 -7.60
N GLU A 139 20.78 21.39 -7.97
CA GLU A 139 21.88 21.95 -8.76
C GLU A 139 21.39 22.39 -10.14
N TYR A 140 20.50 21.62 -10.77
CA TYR A 140 19.87 22.03 -12.02
C TYR A 140 19.10 23.36 -11.89
N VAL A 141 18.23 23.48 -10.88
CA VAL A 141 17.46 24.71 -10.64
C VAL A 141 18.39 25.88 -10.34
N GLU A 142 19.39 25.71 -9.47
CA GLU A 142 20.38 26.74 -9.13
C GLU A 142 21.15 27.22 -10.37
N SER A 143 21.56 26.28 -11.23
CA SER A 143 22.28 26.58 -12.47
C SER A 143 21.43 27.39 -13.45
N VAL A 144 20.15 27.06 -13.61
CA VAL A 144 19.23 27.83 -14.45
C VAL A 144 18.98 29.21 -13.85
N VAL A 145 18.66 29.30 -12.55
CA VAL A 145 18.39 30.58 -11.87
C VAL A 145 19.58 31.54 -11.94
N THR A 146 20.79 31.03 -11.71
CA THR A 146 22.02 31.82 -11.78
C THR A 146 22.28 32.35 -13.19
N ARG A 147 22.09 31.51 -14.22
CA ARG A 147 22.23 31.92 -15.63
C ARG A 147 21.18 32.96 -16.06
N SER A 148 19.95 32.86 -15.55
CA SER A 148 18.86 33.78 -15.90
C SER A 148 18.88 35.09 -15.10
N THR A 149 19.71 35.19 -14.05
CA THR A 149 19.83 36.40 -13.22
C THR A 149 21.28 36.89 -13.18
N SER A 150 22.03 36.52 -12.15
CA SER A 150 23.47 36.70 -11.98
C SER A 150 23.92 35.83 -10.80
N GLU A 151 25.22 35.70 -10.57
CA GLU A 151 25.74 34.99 -9.39
C GLU A 151 25.31 35.68 -8.07
N ASP A 152 25.35 37.02 -8.01
CA ASP A 152 24.91 37.77 -6.82
C ASP A 152 23.40 37.62 -6.53
N ILE A 153 22.56 37.64 -7.56
CA ILE A 153 21.11 37.50 -7.36
C ILE A 153 20.74 36.04 -7.15
N GLY A 154 21.21 35.13 -8.02
CA GLY A 154 20.92 33.70 -7.97
C GLY A 154 21.42 33.05 -6.68
N GLY A 155 22.64 33.38 -6.24
CA GLY A 155 23.22 32.84 -5.01
C GLY A 155 22.42 33.18 -3.75
N ARG A 156 21.69 34.31 -3.74
CA ARG A 156 20.85 34.70 -2.60
C ARG A 156 19.68 33.75 -2.36
N LEU A 157 19.27 32.95 -3.35
CA LEU A 157 18.22 31.94 -3.19
C LEU A 157 18.58 30.87 -2.13
N HIS A 158 19.87 30.66 -1.88
CA HIS A 158 20.36 29.72 -0.87
C HIS A 158 20.56 30.34 0.52
N THR A 159 20.29 31.64 0.69
CA THR A 159 20.39 32.30 2.00
C THR A 159 19.50 31.57 3.02
N ALA A 160 20.09 31.18 4.15
CA ALA A 160 19.43 30.48 5.26
C ALA A 160 18.83 29.10 4.92
N ARG A 161 19.25 28.47 3.81
CA ARG A 161 18.72 27.19 3.32
C ARG A 161 19.85 26.23 3.01
N SER A 162 19.64 24.94 3.25
CA SER A 162 20.58 23.87 2.88
C SER A 162 19.91 22.90 1.92
N ARG A 163 20.68 22.02 1.29
CA ARG A 163 20.11 20.88 0.55
C ARG A 163 19.35 19.95 1.49
N ASN A 164 19.77 19.86 2.75
CA ASN A 164 19.21 18.94 3.74
C ASN A 164 17.75 19.24 4.07
N ASP A 165 17.42 20.47 4.44
CA ASP A 165 16.04 20.87 4.73
C ASP A 165 15.22 21.05 3.44
N GLN A 166 15.87 21.44 2.34
CA GLN A 166 15.24 21.55 1.03
C GLN A 166 14.76 20.19 0.51
N VAL A 167 15.63 19.16 0.47
CA VAL A 167 15.27 17.81 0.01
C VAL A 167 14.22 17.16 0.92
N ALA A 168 14.33 17.38 2.24
CA ALA A 168 13.33 16.91 3.20
C ALA A 168 11.96 17.55 2.95
N THR A 169 11.93 18.85 2.61
CA THR A 169 10.70 19.60 2.32
C THR A 169 10.00 19.03 1.09
N ILE A 170 10.71 18.94 -0.04
CA ILE A 170 10.10 18.51 -1.31
C ILE A 170 9.66 17.04 -1.27
N THR A 171 10.40 16.19 -0.55
CA THR A 171 10.03 14.78 -0.37
C THR A 171 8.74 14.65 0.44
N ARG A 172 8.57 15.46 1.50
CA ARG A 172 7.32 15.50 2.28
C ARG A 172 6.16 16.06 1.46
N MET A 173 6.37 17.11 0.67
CA MET A 173 5.34 17.66 -0.23
C MET A 173 4.86 16.61 -1.25
N ALA A 174 5.81 15.89 -1.89
CA ALA A 174 5.51 14.83 -2.84
C ALA A 174 4.75 13.67 -2.20
N CYS A 175 5.24 13.17 -1.06
CA CYS A 175 4.61 12.07 -0.32
C CYS A 175 3.17 12.44 0.10
N ARG A 176 2.99 13.64 0.67
CA ARG A 176 1.69 14.18 1.09
C ARG A 176 0.65 14.19 -0.02
N ASP A 177 1.01 14.66 -1.21
CA ASP A 177 0.09 14.70 -2.34
C ASP A 177 -0.30 13.32 -2.85
N ARG A 178 0.68 12.41 -2.90
CA ARG A 178 0.51 11.02 -3.30
C ARG A 178 -0.34 10.25 -2.30
N LEU A 179 -0.19 10.48 -0.99
CA LEU A 179 -1.05 9.91 0.05
C LEU A 179 -2.52 10.25 -0.17
N LEU A 180 -2.83 11.53 -0.43
CA LEU A 180 -4.21 11.94 -0.69
C LEU A 180 -4.75 11.34 -1.99
N ARG A 181 -3.93 11.27 -3.05
CA ARG A 181 -4.32 10.65 -4.34
C ARG A 181 -4.63 9.17 -4.16
N LEU A 182 -3.74 8.45 -3.46
CA LEU A 182 -3.90 7.04 -3.17
C LEU A 182 -5.14 6.78 -2.30
N CYS A 183 -5.39 7.63 -1.30
CA CYS A 183 -6.60 7.57 -0.48
C CYS A 183 -7.87 7.72 -1.33
N GLU A 184 -7.90 8.66 -2.27
CA GLU A 184 -9.04 8.84 -3.19
C GLU A 184 -9.25 7.61 -4.09
N LEU A 185 -8.18 7.04 -4.67
CA LEU A 185 -8.27 5.81 -5.48
C LEU A 185 -8.78 4.61 -4.66
N ASN A 186 -8.25 4.43 -3.46
CA ASN A 186 -8.66 3.38 -2.54
C ASN A 186 -10.14 3.52 -2.13
N LEU A 187 -10.60 4.76 -1.89
CA LEU A 187 -12.01 5.04 -1.62
C LEU A 187 -12.90 4.82 -2.84
N ASN A 188 -12.41 5.04 -4.06
CA ASN A 188 -13.15 4.73 -5.28
C ASN A 188 -13.40 3.21 -5.41
N LEU A 189 -12.37 2.39 -5.18
CA LEU A 189 -12.52 0.94 -5.14
C LEU A 189 -13.47 0.50 -4.02
N SER A 190 -13.32 1.07 -2.82
CA SER A 190 -14.19 0.78 -1.68
C SER A 190 -15.66 1.07 -2.01
N LYS A 191 -15.96 2.22 -2.62
CA LYS A 191 -17.32 2.61 -3.03
C LYS A 191 -17.88 1.72 -4.14
N LEU A 192 -17.04 1.31 -5.09
CA LEU A 192 -17.43 0.34 -6.12
C LEU A 192 -17.86 -0.98 -5.49
N LEU A 193 -17.05 -1.53 -4.58
CA LEU A 193 -17.36 -2.77 -3.85
C LEU A 193 -18.63 -2.64 -3.00
N ILE A 194 -18.83 -1.51 -2.32
CA ILE A 194 -20.08 -1.24 -1.56
C ILE A 194 -21.29 -1.16 -2.51
N GLY A 195 -21.13 -0.56 -3.68
CA GLY A 195 -22.17 -0.51 -4.71
C GLY A 195 -22.56 -1.89 -5.21
N LEU A 196 -21.56 -2.71 -5.57
CA LEU A 196 -21.75 -4.11 -5.96
C LEU A 196 -22.35 -4.94 -4.82
N SER A 197 -21.94 -4.68 -3.58
CA SER A 197 -22.50 -5.34 -2.40
C SER A 197 -24.02 -5.13 -2.29
N LYS A 198 -24.48 -3.88 -2.49
CA LYS A 198 -25.92 -3.55 -2.50
C LYS A 198 -26.64 -4.26 -3.65
N LYS A 199 -26.05 -4.26 -4.85
CA LYS A 199 -26.60 -4.93 -6.04
C LYS A 199 -26.78 -6.44 -5.81
N HIS A 200 -25.79 -7.07 -5.19
CA HIS A 200 -25.75 -8.51 -4.97
C HIS A 200 -26.15 -8.93 -3.55
N ALA A 201 -26.93 -8.09 -2.84
CA ALA A 201 -27.36 -8.35 -1.46
C ALA A 201 -28.23 -9.61 -1.30
N ARG A 202 -28.75 -10.15 -2.40
CA ARG A 202 -29.57 -11.37 -2.45
C ARG A 202 -28.97 -12.48 -3.32
N THR A 203 -27.85 -12.25 -3.99
CA THR A 203 -27.21 -13.25 -4.86
C THR A 203 -26.55 -14.31 -3.97
N PRO A 204 -27.01 -15.56 -3.94
CA PRO A 204 -26.43 -16.59 -3.08
C PRO A 204 -25.00 -16.92 -3.50
N LEU A 205 -24.12 -17.12 -2.52
CA LEU A 205 -22.72 -17.49 -2.71
C LEU A 205 -22.31 -18.49 -1.64
N LEU A 206 -21.48 -19.46 -2.03
CA LEU A 206 -20.93 -20.44 -1.13
C LEU A 206 -19.78 -19.81 -0.34
N ALA A 207 -19.84 -19.85 0.99
CA ALA A 207 -18.74 -19.42 1.85
C ALA A 207 -17.71 -20.54 1.97
N TYR A 208 -16.42 -20.18 2.02
CA TYR A 208 -15.32 -21.13 2.13
C TYR A 208 -14.48 -20.87 3.37
N THR A 209 -14.03 -21.96 4.00
CA THR A 209 -13.01 -21.96 5.06
C THR A 209 -12.05 -23.09 4.77
N HIS A 210 -10.73 -22.85 4.80
CA HIS A 210 -9.72 -23.84 4.35
C HIS A 210 -9.93 -24.30 2.89
N LEU A 211 -10.51 -23.43 2.07
CA LEU A 211 -10.99 -23.73 0.71
C LEU A 211 -12.01 -24.89 0.65
N GLN A 212 -12.59 -25.26 1.78
CA GLN A 212 -13.71 -26.19 1.90
C GLN A 212 -15.03 -25.44 2.02
N ARG A 213 -16.09 -26.06 1.50
CA ARG A 213 -17.45 -25.51 1.49
C ARG A 213 -17.95 -25.39 2.94
N GLY A 214 -18.22 -24.18 3.40
CA GLY A 214 -18.60 -23.87 4.77
C GLY A 214 -20.11 -23.68 4.94
N GLN A 215 -20.59 -22.47 4.62
CA GLN A 215 -21.97 -22.04 4.84
C GLN A 215 -22.55 -21.32 3.63
N VAL A 216 -23.85 -21.05 3.68
CA VAL A 216 -24.54 -20.18 2.72
C VAL A 216 -24.29 -18.72 3.10
N GLN A 217 -23.85 -17.90 2.15
CA GLN A 217 -23.80 -16.44 2.27
C GLN A 217 -24.36 -15.78 1.00
N THR A 218 -24.25 -14.45 0.90
CA THR A 218 -24.51 -13.73 -0.34
C THR A 218 -23.21 -13.17 -0.92
N LEU A 219 -23.15 -13.00 -2.24
CA LEU A 219 -22.05 -12.27 -2.88
C LEU A 219 -21.97 -10.84 -2.31
N GLY A 220 -23.12 -10.23 -2.00
CA GLY A 220 -23.17 -8.92 -1.38
C GLY A 220 -22.45 -8.86 -0.02
N HIS A 221 -22.65 -9.87 0.83
CA HIS A 221 -21.93 -10.03 2.10
C HIS A 221 -20.42 -10.21 1.88
N HIS A 222 -20.04 -11.09 0.95
CA HIS A 222 -18.64 -11.36 0.65
C HIS A 222 -17.88 -10.12 0.15
N LEU A 223 -18.50 -9.32 -0.72
CA LEU A 223 -17.90 -8.07 -1.22
C LEU A 223 -17.70 -7.01 -0.11
N GLN A 224 -18.50 -7.04 0.95
CA GLN A 224 -18.27 -6.17 2.12
C GLN A 224 -16.99 -6.55 2.87
N SER A 225 -16.62 -7.84 2.86
CA SER A 225 -15.37 -8.29 3.46
C SER A 225 -14.13 -7.74 2.72
N TYR A 226 -14.28 -7.38 1.44
CA TYR A 226 -13.24 -6.70 0.67
C TYR A 226 -13.24 -5.18 0.90
N ALA A 227 -14.41 -4.56 1.01
CA ALA A 227 -14.51 -3.10 1.19
C ALA A 227 -14.01 -2.64 2.58
N GLN A 228 -14.30 -3.41 3.64
CA GLN A 228 -13.99 -3.00 5.02
C GLN A 228 -12.49 -2.81 5.31
N PRO A 229 -11.58 -3.71 4.93
CA PRO A 229 -10.14 -3.48 5.05
C PRO A 229 -9.68 -2.22 4.33
N LEU A 230 -10.19 -1.96 3.13
CA LEU A 230 -9.84 -0.77 2.34
C LEU A 230 -10.28 0.53 3.04
N LEU A 231 -11.42 0.56 3.74
CA LEU A 231 -11.81 1.72 4.54
C LEU A 231 -10.86 1.96 5.72
N ARG A 232 -10.39 0.90 6.39
CA ARG A 232 -9.34 1.01 7.41
C ARG A 232 -8.03 1.53 6.82
N ASP A 233 -7.68 1.11 5.61
CA ASP A 233 -6.49 1.60 4.92
C ASP A 233 -6.63 3.06 4.50
N ALA A 234 -7.81 3.51 4.04
CA ALA A 234 -8.07 4.93 3.80
C ALA A 234 -7.88 5.78 5.07
N GLN A 235 -8.35 5.28 6.22
CA GLN A 235 -8.16 5.95 7.50
C GLN A 235 -6.67 6.04 7.88
N ARG A 236 -5.88 4.98 7.65
CA ARG A 236 -4.43 4.97 7.85
C ARG A 236 -3.70 5.93 6.91
N LEU A 237 -4.11 6.01 5.64
CA LEU A 237 -3.55 6.97 4.67
C LEU A 237 -3.77 8.42 5.11
N ILE A 238 -4.94 8.73 5.67
CA ILE A 238 -5.25 10.05 6.22
C ILE A 238 -4.39 10.35 7.47
N GLN A 239 -4.19 9.37 8.35
CA GLN A 239 -3.33 9.53 9.53
C GLN A 239 -1.86 9.73 9.14
N CYS A 240 -1.36 8.95 8.18
CA CYS A 240 -0.01 9.10 7.65
C CYS A 240 0.19 10.46 6.97
N TYR A 241 -0.84 11.02 6.31
CA TYR A 241 -0.81 12.39 5.81
C TYR A 241 -0.55 13.39 6.95
N ASP A 242 -1.26 13.26 8.08
CA ASP A 242 -1.14 14.20 9.21
C ASP A 242 0.26 14.17 9.85
N MET A 243 0.96 13.03 9.76
CA MET A 243 2.36 12.89 10.16
C MET A 243 3.33 13.46 9.12
N THR A 244 3.04 13.23 7.84
CA THR A 244 3.83 13.72 6.71
C THR A 244 3.76 15.25 6.56
N ASN A 245 2.60 15.85 6.85
CA ASN A 245 2.29 17.26 6.60
C ASN A 245 2.92 18.26 7.59
N ARG A 246 4.24 18.14 7.81
CA ARG A 246 5.03 19.01 8.69
C ARG A 246 6.25 19.55 7.95
N SER A 247 6.46 20.86 8.01
CA SER A 247 7.51 21.54 7.24
C SER A 247 8.88 21.43 7.92
N PRO A 248 9.92 20.91 7.24
CA PRO A 248 11.28 20.96 7.74
C PRO A 248 12.00 22.28 7.37
N LEU A 249 11.51 23.01 6.36
CA LEU A 249 12.19 24.17 5.77
C LEU A 249 12.59 25.24 6.82
N GLY A 250 13.81 25.76 6.65
CA GLY A 250 14.45 26.70 7.58
C GLY A 250 15.18 26.02 8.75
N ALA A 251 15.27 24.69 8.75
CA ALA A 251 16.22 23.96 9.58
C ALA A 251 17.67 24.10 9.09
N SER A 252 17.86 24.62 7.87
CA SER A 252 19.17 24.75 7.21
C SER A 252 19.89 23.40 7.20
N ALA A 253 21.20 23.38 7.47
CA ALA A 253 21.98 22.15 7.41
C ALA A 253 21.66 21.15 8.54
N ILE A 254 21.44 21.65 9.77
CA ILE A 254 21.18 20.82 10.96
C ILE A 254 20.65 21.64 12.16
N ALA A 255 21.18 22.85 12.40
CA ALA A 255 20.94 23.61 13.63
C ALA A 255 20.14 24.90 13.43
N GLY A 256 19.47 25.05 12.28
CA GLY A 256 18.82 26.31 11.90
C GLY A 256 19.80 27.32 11.28
N SER A 257 19.37 28.58 11.19
CA SER A 257 20.15 29.67 10.62
C SER A 257 20.27 30.83 11.62
N THR A 258 21.37 31.57 11.55
CA THR A 258 21.54 32.86 12.24
C THR A 258 20.83 34.00 11.51
N VAL A 259 20.39 33.78 10.28
CA VAL A 259 19.54 34.71 9.53
C VAL A 259 18.10 34.56 10.05
N GLU A 260 17.45 35.67 10.37
CA GLU A 260 16.10 35.70 10.93
C GLU A 260 15.04 35.32 9.87
N VAL A 261 14.81 34.02 9.72
CA VAL A 261 13.80 33.46 8.79
C VAL A 261 12.47 33.19 9.47
N ASP A 262 11.36 33.39 8.75
CA ASP A 262 10.02 32.97 9.21
C ASP A 262 9.66 31.58 8.67
N ARG A 263 9.99 30.53 9.44
CA ARG A 263 9.65 29.13 9.13
C ARG A 263 8.14 28.90 9.06
N ARG A 264 7.33 29.67 9.80
CA ARG A 264 5.87 29.52 9.80
C ARG A 264 5.27 30.13 8.54
N MET A 265 5.85 31.20 8.01
CA MET A 265 5.46 31.78 6.73
C MET A 265 5.65 30.76 5.60
N THR A 266 6.85 30.19 5.46
CA THR A 266 7.09 29.18 4.41
C THR A 266 6.22 27.95 4.58
N ALA A 267 6.05 27.45 5.80
CA ALA A 267 5.14 26.34 6.09
C ALA A 267 3.70 26.63 5.63
N ARG A 268 3.14 27.81 5.97
CA ARG A 268 1.79 28.23 5.55
C ARG A 268 1.66 28.36 4.03
N LEU A 269 2.64 28.96 3.36
CA LEU A 269 2.62 29.15 1.91
C LEU A 269 2.70 27.82 1.15
N LEU A 270 3.37 26.82 1.73
CA LEU A 270 3.51 25.47 1.18
C LEU A 270 2.43 24.48 1.67
N GLY A 271 1.43 24.96 2.42
CA GLY A 271 0.30 24.16 2.89
C GLY A 271 0.64 23.11 3.96
N PHE A 272 1.72 23.31 4.69
CA PHE A 272 2.02 22.51 5.88
C PHE A 272 1.20 22.97 7.08
N ASP A 273 0.73 22.04 7.90
CA ASP A 273 -0.06 22.36 9.10
C ASP A 273 0.80 22.98 10.21
N LYS A 274 2.10 22.61 10.25
CA LYS A 274 3.06 23.04 11.26
C LYS A 274 4.50 22.82 10.80
N VAL A 275 5.45 23.42 11.52
CA VAL A 275 6.88 23.15 11.37
C VAL A 275 7.29 21.93 12.21
N LEU A 276 8.33 21.23 11.79
CA LEU A 276 9.09 20.34 12.66
C LEU A 276 9.92 21.19 13.63
N LEU A 277 9.77 20.92 14.92
CA LEU A 277 10.26 21.81 15.99
C LEU A 277 11.78 21.77 16.11
N ASN A 278 12.38 20.59 16.07
CA ASN A 278 13.82 20.42 16.15
C ASN A 278 14.43 20.43 14.73
N CYS A 279 15.48 21.22 14.52
CA CYS A 279 16.12 21.37 13.21
C CYS A 279 16.90 20.13 12.77
N GLU A 280 17.48 19.38 13.71
CA GLU A 280 18.22 18.15 13.44
C GLU A 280 17.24 17.05 12.98
N ASP A 281 16.15 16.85 13.73
CA ASP A 281 15.04 15.97 13.35
C ASP A 281 14.44 16.35 11.97
N SER A 282 14.37 17.66 11.68
CA SER A 282 13.82 18.16 10.41
C SER A 282 14.59 17.67 9.19
N VAL A 283 15.89 17.45 9.31
CA VAL A 283 16.75 17.05 8.19
C VAL A 283 16.97 15.54 8.11
N GLU A 284 17.02 14.85 9.26
CA GLU A 284 17.29 13.41 9.34
C GLU A 284 16.02 12.54 9.20
N SER A 285 14.87 13.00 9.69
CA SER A 285 13.66 12.16 9.78
C SER A 285 13.15 11.68 8.42
N ARG A 286 12.95 10.35 8.30
CA ARG A 286 12.29 9.69 7.16
C ARG A 286 11.27 8.64 7.62
N ASP A 287 10.87 8.70 8.87
CA ASP A 287 9.80 7.87 9.45
C ASP A 287 8.49 7.94 8.64
N PHE A 288 8.12 9.13 8.16
CA PHE A 288 6.95 9.35 7.31
C PHE A 288 6.99 8.54 6.01
N ALA A 289 8.19 8.33 5.44
CA ALA A 289 8.36 7.53 4.23
C ALA A 289 8.17 6.04 4.55
N ALA A 290 8.75 5.56 5.65
CA ALA A 290 8.56 4.20 6.12
C ALA A 290 7.10 3.91 6.47
N GLU A 291 6.42 4.82 7.16
CA GLU A 291 4.99 4.73 7.50
C GLU A 291 4.13 4.70 6.22
N ALA A 292 4.39 5.59 5.26
CA ALA A 292 3.66 5.60 3.99
C ALA A 292 3.81 4.27 3.24
N ILE A 293 5.02 3.70 3.20
CA ILE A 293 5.29 2.40 2.58
C ILE A 293 4.59 1.27 3.34
N PHE A 294 4.59 1.31 4.68
CA PHE A 294 3.91 0.33 5.52
C PHE A 294 2.40 0.31 5.29
N VAL A 295 1.75 1.46 5.24
CA VAL A 295 0.30 1.55 4.96
C VAL A 295 -0.01 0.97 3.57
N GLN A 296 0.84 1.25 2.57
CA GLN A 296 0.75 0.63 1.24
C GLN A 296 0.94 -0.88 1.28
N THR A 297 1.88 -1.39 2.08
CA THR A 297 2.10 -2.84 2.26
C THR A 297 0.83 -3.52 2.77
N LEU A 298 0.18 -2.99 3.81
CA LEU A 298 -1.07 -3.56 4.33
C LEU A 298 -2.16 -3.62 3.26
N MET A 299 -2.35 -2.52 2.53
CA MET A 299 -3.34 -2.43 1.46
C MET A 299 -3.06 -3.46 0.35
N LEU A 300 -1.81 -3.58 -0.12
CA LEU A 300 -1.45 -4.54 -1.16
C LEU A 300 -1.51 -5.99 -0.68
N THR A 301 -1.25 -6.27 0.59
CA THR A 301 -1.46 -7.60 1.18
C THR A 301 -2.95 -7.96 1.13
N GLU A 302 -3.87 -7.07 1.49
CA GLU A 302 -5.31 -7.32 1.38
C GLU A 302 -5.74 -7.52 -0.08
N LEU A 303 -5.27 -6.68 -1.00
CA LEU A 303 -5.59 -6.82 -2.43
C LEU A 303 -5.00 -8.09 -3.05
N SER A 304 -3.88 -8.61 -2.54
CA SER A 304 -3.35 -9.91 -2.97
C SER A 304 -4.29 -11.06 -2.60
N ARG A 305 -4.96 -11.00 -1.44
CA ARG A 305 -6.01 -11.97 -1.05
C ARG A 305 -7.22 -11.86 -1.98
N VAL A 306 -7.65 -10.65 -2.30
CA VAL A 306 -8.77 -10.44 -3.24
C VAL A 306 -8.42 -10.97 -4.64
N ALA A 307 -7.19 -10.75 -5.10
CA ALA A 307 -6.71 -11.29 -6.37
C ALA A 307 -6.70 -12.82 -6.37
N GLU A 308 -6.28 -13.46 -5.28
CA GLU A 308 -6.36 -14.92 -5.12
C GLU A 308 -7.78 -15.45 -5.33
N ASP A 309 -8.76 -14.84 -4.64
CA ASP A 309 -10.16 -15.23 -4.76
C ASP A 309 -10.66 -15.08 -6.20
N LEU A 310 -10.34 -13.96 -6.87
CA LEU A 310 -10.74 -13.75 -8.27
C LEU A 310 -10.05 -14.71 -9.24
N ILE A 311 -8.79 -15.07 -9.01
CA ILE A 311 -8.07 -16.09 -9.80
C ILE A 311 -8.78 -17.43 -9.66
N LEU A 312 -9.05 -17.87 -8.42
CA LEU A 312 -9.78 -19.10 -8.16
C LEU A 312 -11.17 -19.08 -8.78
N TRP A 313 -11.89 -17.97 -8.66
CA TRP A 313 -13.24 -17.83 -9.20
C TRP A 313 -13.29 -17.81 -10.73
N SER A 314 -12.17 -17.48 -11.38
CA SER A 314 -12.03 -17.48 -12.84
C SER A 314 -11.64 -18.84 -13.42
N THR A 315 -11.36 -19.86 -12.61
CA THR A 315 -11.04 -21.20 -13.14
C THR A 315 -12.30 -21.91 -13.63
N SER A 316 -12.13 -22.90 -14.53
CA SER A 316 -13.23 -23.77 -14.97
C SER A 316 -13.91 -24.52 -13.82
N GLU A 317 -13.15 -24.84 -12.76
CA GLU A 317 -13.62 -25.61 -11.62
C GLU A 317 -14.49 -24.76 -10.67
N PHE A 318 -14.36 -23.44 -10.67
CA PHE A 318 -15.25 -22.53 -9.93
C PHE A 318 -16.26 -21.87 -10.86
N GLY A 319 -15.81 -21.15 -11.89
CA GLY A 319 -16.65 -20.49 -12.88
C GLY A 319 -17.52 -19.37 -12.32
N TYR A 320 -17.12 -18.75 -11.20
CA TYR A 320 -17.89 -17.72 -10.50
C TYR A 320 -17.68 -16.32 -11.06
N PHE A 321 -16.53 -16.06 -11.68
CA PHE A 321 -16.15 -14.75 -12.17
C PHE A 321 -15.51 -14.84 -13.55
N GLU A 322 -15.94 -13.98 -14.47
CA GLU A 322 -15.35 -13.83 -15.80
C GLU A 322 -14.58 -12.51 -15.85
N LEU A 323 -13.26 -12.60 -16.01
CA LEU A 323 -12.40 -11.43 -16.19
C LEU A 323 -12.63 -10.82 -17.58
N PRO A 324 -12.61 -9.49 -17.76
CA PRO A 324 -12.71 -8.86 -19.08
C PRO A 324 -11.57 -9.28 -20.01
N ASP A 325 -11.84 -9.40 -21.31
CA ASP A 325 -10.81 -9.72 -22.31
C ASP A 325 -9.67 -8.68 -22.31
N SER A 326 -9.99 -7.41 -22.06
CA SER A 326 -9.02 -6.31 -21.98
C SER A 326 -8.07 -6.40 -20.77
N LEU A 327 -8.30 -7.35 -19.87
CA LEU A 327 -7.54 -7.59 -18.64
C LEU A 327 -7.00 -9.03 -18.58
N ALA A 328 -7.23 -9.84 -19.61
CA ALA A 328 -6.77 -11.21 -19.67
C ALA A 328 -5.76 -11.37 -20.81
N SER A 329 -4.88 -12.36 -20.68
CA SER A 329 -3.93 -12.70 -21.74
C SER A 329 -4.27 -14.07 -22.35
N PRO A 330 -4.19 -14.23 -23.68
CA PRO A 330 -4.27 -15.55 -24.30
C PRO A 330 -2.98 -16.36 -24.08
N SER A 331 -3.05 -17.67 -24.31
CA SER A 331 -1.86 -18.51 -24.45
C SER A 331 -1.42 -18.58 -25.92
N SER A 332 -0.10 -18.56 -26.16
CA SER A 332 0.47 -18.74 -27.50
C SER A 332 0.25 -20.13 -28.09
N ALA A 333 0.04 -21.16 -27.25
CA ALA A 333 -0.13 -22.55 -27.68
C ALA A 333 -1.55 -23.10 -27.45
N MET A 334 -2.32 -22.52 -26.53
CA MET A 334 -3.64 -23.02 -26.12
C MET A 334 -4.72 -21.97 -26.42
N PRO A 335 -5.42 -22.07 -27.57
CA PRO A 335 -6.31 -21.00 -28.05
C PRO A 335 -7.55 -20.77 -27.17
N HIS A 336 -7.92 -21.74 -26.33
CA HIS A 336 -9.04 -21.63 -25.39
C HIS A 336 -8.65 -21.00 -24.04
N LYS A 337 -7.35 -20.77 -23.79
CA LYS A 337 -6.86 -20.37 -22.46
C LYS A 337 -6.93 -18.85 -22.28
N LYS A 338 -7.68 -18.42 -21.26
CA LYS A 338 -7.78 -17.04 -20.80
C LYS A 338 -7.07 -16.89 -19.45
N ASN A 339 -5.89 -16.29 -19.44
CA ASN A 339 -5.07 -16.20 -18.24
C ASN A 339 -5.36 -14.92 -17.44
N PRO A 340 -5.49 -15.00 -16.11
CA PRO A 340 -5.70 -13.85 -15.24
C PRO A 340 -4.37 -13.15 -14.86
N ASP A 341 -3.46 -12.95 -15.83
CA ASP A 341 -2.09 -12.43 -15.58
C ASP A 341 -2.09 -11.13 -14.75
N VAL A 342 -3.04 -10.23 -15.00
CA VAL A 342 -3.14 -8.98 -14.25
C VAL A 342 -3.39 -9.21 -12.75
N LEU A 343 -4.19 -10.22 -12.40
CA LEU A 343 -4.46 -10.59 -11.00
C LEU A 343 -3.25 -11.29 -10.39
N GLU A 344 -2.53 -12.10 -11.16
CA GLU A 344 -1.26 -12.70 -10.72
C GLU A 344 -0.21 -11.63 -10.39
N LEU A 345 -0.13 -10.58 -11.22
CA LEU A 345 0.75 -9.43 -10.98
C LEU A 345 0.29 -8.58 -9.80
N VAL A 346 -1.02 -8.39 -9.59
CA VAL A 346 -1.54 -7.78 -8.36
C VAL A 346 -1.11 -8.57 -7.13
N ARG A 347 -1.22 -9.91 -7.17
CA ARG A 347 -0.77 -10.78 -6.09
C ARG A 347 0.75 -10.69 -5.85
N ALA A 348 1.55 -10.63 -6.92
CA ALA A 348 3.00 -10.46 -6.85
C ALA A 348 3.48 -9.07 -6.37
N ALA A 349 2.62 -8.05 -6.44
CA ALA A 349 2.94 -6.70 -5.96
C ALA A 349 3.11 -6.65 -4.43
N ALA A 350 2.39 -7.48 -3.67
CA ALA A 350 2.45 -7.51 -2.20
C ALA A 350 3.84 -7.85 -1.63
N PRO A 351 4.49 -8.98 -2.00
CA PRO A 351 5.84 -9.28 -1.50
C PRO A 351 6.87 -8.24 -1.97
N SER A 352 6.72 -7.70 -3.19
CA SER A 352 7.58 -6.62 -3.70
C SER A 352 7.48 -5.36 -2.83
N GLN A 353 6.26 -5.01 -2.39
CA GLN A 353 6.03 -3.87 -1.50
C GLN A 353 6.58 -4.13 -0.09
N MET A 354 6.47 -5.35 0.42
CA MET A 354 7.07 -5.74 1.70
C MET A 354 8.60 -5.62 1.68
N ALA A 355 9.24 -6.02 0.58
CA ALA A 355 10.69 -5.88 0.42
C ALA A 355 11.13 -4.40 0.46
N LYS A 356 10.36 -3.49 -0.17
CA LYS A 356 10.62 -2.04 -0.11
C LYS A 356 10.56 -1.51 1.33
N LEU A 357 9.61 -1.97 2.14
CA LEU A 357 9.52 -1.60 3.56
C LEU A 357 10.75 -2.04 4.33
N VAL A 358 11.14 -3.32 4.20
CA VAL A 358 12.33 -3.86 4.85
C VAL A 358 13.59 -3.11 4.43
N HIS A 359 13.70 -2.78 3.14
CA HIS A 359 14.82 -2.01 2.60
C HIS A 359 14.91 -0.61 3.23
N VAL A 360 13.81 0.15 3.28
CA VAL A 360 13.81 1.48 3.90
C VAL A 360 14.11 1.41 5.40
N LEU A 361 13.52 0.47 6.13
CA LEU A 361 13.82 0.28 7.55
C LEU A 361 15.28 -0.13 7.77
N SER A 362 15.88 -0.89 6.85
CA SER A 362 17.28 -1.29 6.92
C SER A 362 18.23 -0.11 6.69
N ILE A 363 17.88 0.81 5.79
CA ILE A 363 18.63 2.07 5.60
C ILE A 363 18.55 2.93 6.86
N LEU A 364 17.36 3.08 7.44
CA LEU A 364 17.16 3.95 8.60
C LEU A 364 17.78 3.42 9.90
N LYS A 365 17.94 2.10 10.00
CA LYS A 365 18.46 1.47 11.20
C LYS A 365 19.91 1.89 11.45
N ALA A 366 20.15 2.45 12.64
CA ALA A 366 21.48 2.73 13.19
C ALA A 366 22.33 3.74 12.38
N LEU A 367 21.68 4.63 11.64
CA LEU A 367 22.34 5.85 11.17
C LEU A 367 22.75 6.72 12.37
N PRO A 368 23.92 7.39 12.34
CA PRO A 368 24.24 8.41 13.31
C PRO A 368 23.27 9.59 13.17
N SER A 369 23.13 10.41 14.22
CA SER A 369 22.27 11.60 14.18
C SER A 369 22.71 12.62 13.14
N GLY A 370 21.74 13.33 12.59
CA GLY A 370 21.89 14.32 11.53
C GLY A 370 21.62 13.75 10.14
N TYR A 371 21.90 14.57 9.12
CA TYR A 371 21.70 14.17 7.73
C TYR A 371 22.87 13.28 7.25
N ASN A 372 22.55 12.07 6.77
CA ASN A 372 23.48 11.20 6.04
C ASN A 372 23.01 10.97 4.60
N ARG A 373 23.97 10.79 3.68
CA ARG A 373 23.69 10.55 2.26
C ARG A 373 22.97 9.19 2.05
N ASP A 374 23.08 8.28 3.01
CA ASP A 374 22.31 7.03 3.12
C ASP A 374 20.79 7.23 2.97
N LEU A 375 20.27 8.43 3.29
CA LEU A 375 18.86 8.77 3.11
C LEU A 375 18.44 8.99 1.64
N GLN A 376 19.39 9.15 0.71
CA GLN A 376 19.13 9.49 -0.70
C GLN A 376 18.30 8.42 -1.45
N PRO A 377 18.60 7.11 -1.35
CA PRO A 377 17.87 6.06 -2.08
C PRO A 377 16.40 5.89 -1.65
N ILE A 378 16.04 6.34 -0.44
CA ILE A 378 14.67 6.21 0.10
C ILE A 378 13.65 6.89 -0.82
N LYS A 379 14.01 8.00 -1.47
CA LYS A 379 13.12 8.74 -2.39
C LYS A 379 12.61 7.86 -3.52
N GLU A 380 13.50 7.13 -4.18
CA GLU A 380 13.13 6.24 -5.29
C GLU A 380 12.20 5.12 -4.83
N VAL A 381 12.51 4.52 -3.68
CA VAL A 381 11.71 3.42 -3.10
C VAL A 381 10.31 3.90 -2.71
N LEU A 382 10.21 5.12 -2.18
CA LEU A 382 8.93 5.75 -1.85
C LEU A 382 8.09 6.00 -3.10
N TYR A 383 8.66 6.55 -4.17
CA TYR A 383 7.89 6.83 -5.40
C TYR A 383 7.46 5.56 -6.10
N ARG A 384 8.36 4.59 -6.26
CA ARG A 384 8.02 3.29 -6.84
C ARG A 384 6.99 2.53 -6.00
N SER A 385 6.89 2.80 -4.70
CA SER A 385 5.82 2.26 -3.86
C SER A 385 4.46 2.84 -4.27
N PHE A 386 4.38 4.17 -4.42
CA PHE A 386 3.14 4.82 -4.86
C PHE A 386 2.74 4.38 -6.27
N ASP A 387 3.67 4.34 -7.22
CA ASP A 387 3.37 3.93 -8.60
C ASP A 387 2.77 2.52 -8.65
N THR A 388 3.38 1.58 -7.92
CA THR A 388 2.86 0.21 -7.81
C THR A 388 1.46 0.20 -7.20
N SER A 389 1.26 0.94 -6.10
CA SER A 389 0.00 0.97 -5.37
C SER A 389 -1.13 1.61 -6.18
N GLU A 390 -0.86 2.71 -6.88
CA GLU A 390 -1.80 3.38 -7.78
C GLU A 390 -2.18 2.45 -8.94
N GLN A 391 -1.20 1.78 -9.57
CA GLN A 391 -1.44 0.84 -10.67
C GLN A 391 -2.32 -0.34 -10.23
N VAL A 392 -2.02 -0.95 -9.09
CA VAL A 392 -2.82 -2.06 -8.54
C VAL A 392 -4.26 -1.63 -8.29
N LEU A 393 -4.48 -0.47 -7.65
CA LEU A 393 -5.83 0.03 -7.41
C LEU A 393 -6.60 0.28 -8.72
N HIS A 394 -5.94 0.83 -9.74
CA HIS A 394 -6.55 1.01 -11.06
C HIS A 394 -6.98 -0.31 -11.70
N ILE A 395 -6.11 -1.34 -11.67
CA ILE A 395 -6.43 -2.67 -12.18
C ILE A 395 -7.59 -3.30 -11.41
N MET A 396 -7.57 -3.23 -10.08
CA MET A 396 -8.64 -3.81 -9.25
C MET A 396 -9.98 -3.10 -9.47
N ILE A 397 -9.99 -1.77 -9.63
CA ILE A 397 -11.20 -1.02 -10.01
C ILE A 397 -11.76 -1.56 -11.33
N ARG A 398 -10.91 -1.71 -12.36
CA ARG A 398 -11.34 -2.22 -13.67
C ARG A 398 -11.86 -3.65 -13.59
N CYS A 399 -11.19 -4.53 -12.83
CA CYS A 399 -11.65 -5.92 -12.63
C CYS A 399 -13.09 -5.94 -12.09
N PHE A 400 -13.39 -5.16 -11.05
CA PHE A 400 -14.72 -5.14 -10.46
C PHE A 400 -15.77 -4.35 -11.27
N SER A 401 -15.36 -3.34 -12.05
CA SER A 401 -16.32 -2.55 -12.85
C SER A 401 -16.68 -3.21 -14.17
N GLU A 402 -15.75 -3.94 -14.78
CA GLU A 402 -15.90 -4.53 -16.11
C GLU A 402 -16.16 -6.06 -16.04
N GLY A 403 -15.71 -6.75 -14.99
CA GLY A 403 -15.86 -8.20 -14.84
C GLY A 403 -17.28 -8.64 -14.49
N VAL A 404 -17.59 -9.91 -14.76
CA VAL A 404 -18.95 -10.45 -14.64
C VAL A 404 -19.00 -11.60 -13.65
N PHE A 405 -19.89 -11.50 -12.66
CA PHE A 405 -20.18 -12.63 -11.77
C PHE A 405 -21.22 -13.56 -12.40
N ASN A 406 -20.93 -14.87 -12.44
CA ASN A 406 -21.85 -15.88 -12.96
C ASN A 406 -22.83 -16.32 -11.86
N GLU A 407 -23.90 -15.54 -11.67
CA GLU A 407 -24.90 -15.79 -10.62
C GLU A 407 -25.58 -17.16 -10.71
N ALA A 408 -25.81 -17.63 -11.94
CA ALA A 408 -26.39 -18.95 -12.18
C ALA A 408 -25.46 -20.07 -11.70
N GLU A 409 -24.18 -19.99 -12.02
CA GLU A 409 -23.19 -21.00 -11.60
C GLU A 409 -22.96 -20.98 -10.09
N MET A 410 -22.85 -19.79 -9.47
CA MET A 410 -22.74 -19.64 -8.02
C MET A 410 -23.92 -20.31 -7.30
N ARG A 411 -25.17 -20.06 -7.76
CA ARG A 411 -26.37 -20.68 -7.20
C ARG A 411 -26.35 -22.20 -7.38
N ARG A 412 -26.03 -22.68 -8.59
CA ARG A 412 -26.00 -24.12 -8.91
C ARG A 412 -25.01 -24.89 -8.01
N LYS A 413 -23.79 -24.37 -7.79
CA LYS A 413 -22.80 -25.02 -6.92
C LYS A 413 -23.19 -25.01 -5.45
N LEU A 414 -23.87 -23.95 -5.01
CA LEU A 414 -24.37 -23.85 -3.65
C LEU A 414 -25.50 -24.86 -3.40
N GLU A 415 -26.50 -24.93 -4.28
CA GLU A 415 -27.67 -25.81 -4.14
C GLU A 415 -27.30 -27.31 -4.19
N SER A 416 -26.22 -27.65 -4.88
CA SER A 416 -25.67 -29.01 -4.98
C SER A 416 -24.65 -29.37 -3.87
N SER A 417 -24.55 -28.56 -2.82
CA SER A 417 -23.59 -28.76 -1.73
C SER A 417 -24.23 -29.20 -0.41
N GLU A 418 -23.41 -29.69 0.52
CA GLU A 418 -23.85 -30.22 1.83
C GLU A 418 -24.00 -29.14 2.92
N VAL A 419 -23.97 -27.85 2.55
CA VAL A 419 -23.92 -26.71 3.49
C VAL A 419 -25.17 -26.52 4.37
N PHE A 420 -26.21 -27.33 4.16
CA PHE A 420 -27.43 -27.32 4.97
C PHE A 420 -27.33 -28.14 6.27
N ALA A 421 -26.20 -28.80 6.52
CA ALA A 421 -26.00 -29.60 7.73
C ALA A 421 -26.03 -28.77 9.03
N LEU A 422 -25.42 -27.58 9.02
CA LEU A 422 -25.47 -26.67 10.17
C LEU A 422 -26.88 -26.08 10.37
N PRO A 423 -27.57 -25.56 9.33
CA PRO A 423 -28.98 -25.17 9.43
C PRO A 423 -29.89 -26.27 10.00
N LEU A 424 -29.66 -27.53 9.61
CA LEU A 424 -30.38 -28.68 10.17
C LEU A 424 -30.10 -28.82 11.68
N ALA A 425 -28.84 -28.75 12.10
CA ALA A 425 -28.48 -28.84 13.51
C ALA A 425 -29.10 -27.69 14.33
N GLU A 426 -29.03 -26.46 13.83
CA GLU A 426 -29.60 -25.28 14.49
C GLU A 426 -31.13 -25.34 14.56
N TRP A 427 -31.79 -25.84 13.52
CA TRP A 427 -33.23 -26.08 13.53
C TRP A 427 -33.61 -27.11 14.60
N LEU A 428 -32.87 -28.22 14.72
CA LEU A 428 -33.12 -29.23 15.76
C LEU A 428 -32.93 -28.67 17.17
N VAL A 429 -31.95 -27.80 17.39
CA VAL A 429 -31.79 -27.10 18.67
C VAL A 429 -33.02 -26.24 18.95
N ARG A 430 -33.43 -25.41 17.99
CA ARG A 430 -34.54 -24.46 18.18
C ARG A 430 -35.91 -25.12 18.34
N MET A 431 -36.21 -26.13 17.53
CA MET A 431 -37.55 -26.68 17.41
C MET A 431 -37.77 -27.94 18.26
N LYS A 432 -36.70 -28.61 18.68
CA LYS A 432 -36.78 -29.85 19.48
C LYS A 432 -36.07 -29.73 20.83
N ASP A 433 -35.55 -28.56 21.17
CA ASP A 433 -34.89 -28.24 22.44
C ASP A 433 -33.84 -29.28 22.86
N ILE A 434 -32.97 -29.66 21.92
CA ILE A 434 -31.87 -30.57 22.19
C ILE A 434 -30.54 -29.80 22.22
N PRO A 435 -29.56 -30.21 23.07
CA PRO A 435 -28.23 -29.62 23.06
C PRO A 435 -27.57 -29.69 21.67
N PHE A 436 -26.86 -28.63 21.27
CA PHE A 436 -26.21 -28.52 19.96
C PHE A 436 -25.31 -29.72 19.65
N ARG A 437 -24.57 -30.27 20.63
CA ARG A 437 -23.74 -31.47 20.42
C ARG A 437 -24.55 -32.68 19.95
N LYS A 438 -25.79 -32.84 20.44
CA LYS A 438 -26.69 -33.92 19.98
C LYS A 438 -27.24 -33.63 18.59
N ALA A 439 -27.65 -32.39 18.32
CA ALA A 439 -28.12 -31.96 16.99
C ALA A 439 -27.04 -32.11 15.91
N HIS A 440 -25.82 -31.65 16.21
CA HIS A 440 -24.64 -31.79 15.36
C HIS A 440 -24.33 -33.26 15.05
N ALA A 441 -24.41 -34.15 16.05
CA ALA A 441 -24.20 -35.58 15.83
C ALA A 441 -25.27 -36.20 14.90
N ILE A 442 -26.52 -35.74 14.97
CA ILE A 442 -27.59 -36.15 14.04
C ILE A 442 -27.27 -35.64 12.64
N ALA A 443 -27.03 -34.34 12.47
CA ALA A 443 -26.73 -33.72 11.18
C ALA A 443 -25.50 -34.36 10.52
N GLY A 444 -24.41 -34.56 11.27
CA GLY A 444 -23.18 -35.20 10.77
C GLY A 444 -23.38 -36.64 10.31
N ARG A 445 -24.20 -37.44 11.02
CA ARG A 445 -24.54 -38.81 10.58
C ARG A 445 -25.40 -38.81 9.31
N ILE A 446 -26.32 -37.85 9.19
CA ILE A 446 -27.13 -37.69 7.98
C ILE A 446 -26.23 -37.30 6.80
N SER A 447 -25.36 -36.29 6.96
CA SER A 447 -24.39 -35.90 5.93
C SER A 447 -23.50 -37.06 5.49
N ALA A 448 -22.94 -37.85 6.42
CA ALA A 448 -22.13 -39.00 6.08
C ALA A 448 -22.88 -40.05 5.24
N LYS A 449 -24.16 -40.29 5.55
CA LYS A 449 -25.01 -41.21 4.78
C LYS A 449 -25.32 -40.66 3.38
N LEU A 450 -25.59 -39.36 3.26
CA LEU A 450 -25.91 -38.73 1.98
C LEU A 450 -24.69 -38.64 1.06
N ALA A 451 -23.52 -38.33 1.62
CA ALA A 451 -22.24 -38.33 0.91
C ALA A 451 -21.96 -39.70 0.25
N SER A 452 -22.25 -40.81 0.94
CA SER A 452 -22.09 -42.16 0.38
C SER A 452 -23.02 -42.49 -0.80
N LYS A 453 -24.07 -41.69 -1.00
CA LYS A 453 -25.11 -41.87 -2.02
C LYS A 453 -25.11 -40.77 -3.08
N SER A 454 -24.12 -39.86 -3.05
CA SER A 454 -24.07 -38.67 -3.92
C SER A 454 -25.37 -37.84 -3.89
N ALA A 455 -26.04 -37.78 -2.74
CA ALA A 455 -27.28 -37.03 -2.53
C ALA A 455 -27.05 -35.83 -1.61
N SER A 456 -27.93 -34.82 -1.65
CA SER A 456 -27.86 -33.64 -0.77
C SER A 456 -29.05 -33.59 0.19
N LEU A 457 -28.90 -32.87 1.30
CA LEU A 457 -30.00 -32.61 2.24
C LEU A 457 -31.19 -31.92 1.56
N SER A 458 -30.91 -31.02 0.60
CA SER A 458 -31.92 -30.29 -0.17
C SER A 458 -32.72 -31.18 -1.14
N SER A 459 -32.23 -32.37 -1.49
CA SER A 459 -32.92 -33.32 -2.38
C SER A 459 -33.94 -34.23 -1.67
N LEU A 460 -33.95 -34.24 -0.33
CA LEU A 460 -34.81 -35.12 0.44
C LEU A 460 -36.23 -34.57 0.55
N ASN A 461 -37.23 -35.43 0.35
CA ASN A 461 -38.60 -35.08 0.68
C ASN A 461 -38.83 -35.12 2.22
N PRO A 462 -39.91 -34.52 2.74
CA PRO A 462 -40.18 -34.48 4.18
C PRO A 462 -40.18 -35.83 4.87
N ALA A 463 -40.76 -36.87 4.25
CA ALA A 463 -40.83 -38.21 4.84
C ALA A 463 -39.43 -38.83 4.95
N GLN A 464 -38.63 -38.76 3.89
CA GLN A 464 -37.25 -39.25 3.89
C GLN A 464 -36.38 -38.55 4.93
N LEU A 465 -36.58 -37.24 5.13
CA LEU A 465 -35.85 -36.48 6.14
C LEU A 465 -36.24 -36.91 7.56
N ALA A 466 -37.53 -37.13 7.82
CA ALA A 466 -38.01 -37.63 9.10
C ALA A 466 -37.47 -39.05 9.40
N ASP A 467 -37.49 -39.93 8.40
CA ASP A 467 -36.98 -41.30 8.52
C ASP A 467 -35.48 -41.31 8.84
N LEU A 468 -34.68 -40.48 8.15
CA LEU A 468 -33.25 -40.36 8.40
C LEU A 468 -32.93 -39.81 9.79
N ILE A 469 -33.73 -38.86 10.30
CA ILE A 469 -33.58 -38.34 11.66
C ILE A 469 -33.88 -39.45 12.69
N ALA A 470 -34.96 -40.21 12.50
CA ALA A 470 -35.33 -41.32 13.39
C ALA A 470 -34.29 -42.44 13.37
N GLU A 471 -33.75 -42.77 12.18
CA GLU A 471 -32.72 -43.80 12.02
C GLU A 471 -31.39 -43.39 12.70
N THR A 472 -31.02 -42.11 12.62
CA THR A 472 -29.76 -41.62 13.22
C THR A 472 -29.83 -41.41 14.73
N ARG A 473 -31.04 -41.40 15.31
CA ARG A 473 -31.25 -41.38 16.76
C ARG A 473 -32.54 -42.14 17.11
N PRO A 474 -32.44 -43.44 17.44
CA PRO A 474 -33.57 -44.22 17.90
C PRO A 474 -34.30 -43.55 19.07
N GLY A 475 -35.63 -43.50 19.00
CA GLY A 475 -36.48 -42.81 19.99
C GLY A 475 -36.58 -41.29 19.81
N PHE A 476 -36.04 -40.72 18.72
CA PHE A 476 -36.17 -39.30 18.40
C PHE A 476 -36.78 -39.12 17.01
N SER A 477 -38.04 -38.69 16.95
CA SER A 477 -38.77 -38.43 15.70
C SER A 477 -39.22 -36.97 15.60
N ILE A 478 -39.54 -36.57 14.37
CA ILE A 478 -40.23 -35.32 14.06
C ILE A 478 -41.58 -35.63 13.43
N GLU A 479 -42.59 -34.82 13.76
CA GLU A 479 -43.94 -34.99 13.21
C GLU A 479 -43.99 -34.64 11.71
N PRO A 480 -44.96 -35.15 10.93
CA PRO A 480 -45.08 -34.84 9.50
C PRO A 480 -45.22 -33.34 9.17
N THR A 481 -45.76 -32.54 10.10
CA THR A 481 -45.82 -31.08 9.99
C THR A 481 -44.42 -30.46 10.18
N GLN A 482 -43.69 -30.90 11.20
CA GLN A 482 -42.31 -30.49 11.48
C GLN A 482 -41.35 -30.87 10.35
N ALA A 483 -41.54 -32.04 9.74
CA ALA A 483 -40.74 -32.49 8.60
C ALA A 483 -40.96 -31.62 7.36
N ARG A 484 -42.20 -31.18 7.11
CA ARG A 484 -42.52 -30.23 6.04
C ARG A 484 -41.91 -28.86 6.31
N GLU A 485 -42.01 -28.37 7.53
CA GLU A 485 -41.40 -27.10 7.96
C GLU A 485 -39.87 -27.13 7.79
N LEU A 486 -39.21 -28.17 8.30
CA LEU A 486 -37.77 -28.35 8.18
C LEU A 486 -37.34 -28.43 6.71
N SER A 487 -38.01 -29.25 5.89
CA SER A 487 -37.73 -29.33 4.45
C SER A 487 -37.85 -27.97 3.75
N SER A 488 -38.85 -27.16 4.12
CA SER A 488 -39.00 -25.79 3.62
C SER A 488 -37.96 -24.80 4.15
N ALA A 489 -37.30 -25.10 5.27
CA ALA A 489 -36.24 -24.27 5.85
C ALA A 489 -34.84 -24.60 5.28
N LEU A 490 -34.62 -25.82 4.77
CA LEU A 490 -33.34 -26.30 4.23
C LEU A 490 -33.13 -25.95 2.76
N ASN A 491 -33.26 -24.67 2.42
CA ASN A 491 -32.87 -24.12 1.12
C ASN A 491 -32.15 -22.77 1.28
N CYS A 492 -31.48 -22.34 0.22
CA CYS A 492 -30.63 -21.15 0.21
C CYS A 492 -31.35 -19.90 0.69
N ASP A 493 -32.52 -19.63 0.13
CA ASP A 493 -33.26 -18.39 0.39
C ASP A 493 -33.77 -18.36 1.83
N SER A 494 -34.22 -19.51 2.36
CA SER A 494 -34.71 -19.63 3.75
C SER A 494 -33.58 -19.53 4.78
N VAL A 495 -32.42 -20.14 4.50
CA VAL A 495 -31.22 -20.01 5.36
C VAL A 495 -30.75 -18.55 5.38
N LEU A 496 -30.68 -17.89 4.23
CA LEU A 496 -30.29 -16.48 4.16
C LEU A 496 -31.28 -15.57 4.88
N GLN A 497 -32.59 -15.81 4.77
CA GLN A 497 -33.61 -15.04 5.47
C GLN A 497 -33.58 -15.23 6.99
N SER A 498 -33.23 -16.43 7.46
CA SER A 498 -33.18 -16.76 8.89
C SER A 498 -31.87 -16.37 9.58
N THR A 499 -30.83 -16.00 8.81
CA THR A 499 -29.54 -15.55 9.37
C THR A 499 -29.59 -14.07 9.76
N LEU A 500 -30.12 -13.78 10.94
CA LEU A 500 -30.37 -12.41 11.44
C LEU A 500 -29.26 -11.83 12.31
N THR A 501 -28.15 -12.56 12.50
CA THR A 501 -26.99 -12.08 13.26
C THR A 501 -26.48 -10.76 12.70
N GLU A 502 -26.14 -9.82 13.57
CA GLU A 502 -25.58 -8.53 13.13
C GLU A 502 -24.34 -8.75 12.26
N GLY A 503 -24.33 -8.14 11.07
CA GLY A 503 -23.26 -8.31 10.09
C GLY A 503 -23.32 -9.62 9.30
N GLY A 504 -24.40 -10.40 9.44
CA GLY A 504 -24.63 -11.64 8.71
C GLY A 504 -25.03 -11.44 7.24
N PRO A 505 -25.19 -12.54 6.48
CA PRO A 505 -25.40 -12.51 5.04
C PRO A 505 -26.83 -12.23 4.59
N SER A 506 -27.79 -12.06 5.51
CA SER A 506 -29.17 -11.73 5.13
C SER A 506 -29.21 -10.40 4.36
N ALA A 507 -30.11 -10.29 3.39
CA ALA A 507 -30.20 -9.08 2.56
C ALA A 507 -30.46 -7.81 3.41
N ALA A 508 -31.21 -7.93 4.50
CA ALA A 508 -31.46 -6.83 5.43
C ALA A 508 -30.15 -6.35 6.08
N GLU A 509 -29.34 -7.28 6.61
CA GLU A 509 -28.06 -6.96 7.22
C GLU A 509 -27.03 -6.46 6.22
N VAL A 510 -26.94 -7.07 5.03
CA VAL A 510 -26.05 -6.59 3.96
C VAL A 510 -26.42 -5.16 3.56
N LEU A 511 -27.71 -4.83 3.41
CA LEU A 511 -28.13 -3.46 3.09
C LEU A 511 -27.85 -2.48 4.25
N ARG A 512 -28.03 -2.91 5.50
CA ARG A 512 -27.71 -2.12 6.70
C ARG A 512 -26.22 -1.80 6.76
N THR A 513 -25.37 -2.82 6.69
CA THR A 513 -23.90 -2.70 6.67
C THR A 513 -23.44 -1.84 5.50
N SER A 514 -23.98 -2.04 4.30
CA SER A 514 -23.66 -1.22 3.13
C SER A 514 -24.00 0.26 3.29
N ARG A 515 -25.04 0.62 4.07
CA ARG A 515 -25.33 2.03 4.41
C ARG A 515 -24.27 2.58 5.36
N HIS A 516 -23.88 1.80 6.37
CA HIS A 516 -22.84 2.20 7.32
C HIS A 516 -21.49 2.42 6.62
N LEU A 517 -21.02 1.45 5.83
CA LEU A 517 -19.77 1.56 5.07
C LEU A 517 -19.79 2.73 4.08
N GLN A 518 -20.95 3.01 3.47
CA GLN A 518 -21.09 4.17 2.59
C GLN A 518 -20.91 5.50 3.32
N LEU A 519 -21.45 5.62 4.54
CA LEU A 519 -21.29 6.81 5.38
C LEU A 519 -19.83 7.00 5.78
N GLU A 520 -19.18 5.93 6.25
CA GLU A 520 -17.75 5.93 6.59
C GLU A 520 -16.89 6.36 5.38
N ALA A 521 -17.10 5.74 4.21
CA ALA A 521 -16.39 6.11 2.97
C ALA A 521 -16.59 7.58 2.58
N ASN A 522 -17.78 8.15 2.83
CA ASN A 522 -18.06 9.55 2.55
C ASN A 522 -17.41 10.50 3.57
N GLN A 523 -17.34 10.10 4.84
CA GLN A 523 -16.61 10.84 5.88
C GLN A 523 -15.11 10.89 5.56
N LEU A 524 -14.50 9.75 5.25
CA LEU A 524 -13.09 9.64 4.87
C LEU A 524 -12.78 10.46 3.60
N LEU A 525 -13.65 10.40 2.59
CA LEU A 525 -13.50 11.22 1.38
C LEU A 525 -13.57 12.72 1.71
N THR A 526 -14.48 13.12 2.60
CA THR A 526 -14.58 14.51 3.04
C THR A 526 -13.31 14.95 3.76
N GLN A 527 -12.76 14.12 4.65
CA GLN A 527 -11.49 14.37 5.33
C GLN A 527 -10.31 14.54 4.35
N SER A 528 -10.22 13.69 3.31
CA SER A 528 -9.22 13.82 2.24
C SER A 528 -9.40 15.12 1.43
N ARG A 529 -10.64 15.44 1.05
CA ARG A 529 -10.98 16.67 0.30
C ARG A 529 -10.70 17.95 1.08
N VAL A 530 -10.93 17.96 2.40
CA VAL A 530 -10.61 19.11 3.26
C VAL A 530 -9.10 19.38 3.25
N ARG A 531 -8.28 18.33 3.34
CA ARG A 531 -6.81 18.42 3.24
C ARG A 531 -6.37 18.91 1.85
N ARG A 532 -6.94 18.36 0.78
CA ARG A 532 -6.69 18.87 -0.59
C ARG A 532 -7.07 20.34 -0.74
N ALA A 533 -8.22 20.74 -0.19
CA ALA A 533 -8.67 22.13 -0.23
C ALA A 533 -7.75 23.05 0.57
N HIS A 534 -7.17 22.58 1.67
CA HIS A 534 -6.13 23.31 2.41
C HIS A 534 -4.90 23.56 1.54
N LEU A 535 -4.37 22.53 0.87
CA LEU A 535 -3.23 22.66 -0.04
C LEU A 535 -3.53 23.63 -1.20
N ASN A 536 -4.72 23.54 -1.79
CA ASN A 536 -5.15 24.45 -2.85
C ASN A 536 -5.28 25.91 -2.37
N ARG A 537 -5.71 26.14 -1.11
CA ARG A 537 -5.73 27.48 -0.52
C ARG A 537 -4.32 28.04 -0.32
N ALA A 538 -3.39 27.22 0.16
CA ALA A 538 -2.00 27.61 0.32
C ALA A 538 -1.34 27.96 -1.03
N ALA A 539 -1.55 27.13 -2.06
CA ALA A 539 -1.06 27.43 -3.42
C ALA A 539 -1.62 28.76 -3.97
N ARG A 540 -2.90 29.05 -3.75
CA ARG A 540 -3.49 30.35 -4.11
C ARG A 540 -2.89 31.51 -3.32
N ALA A 541 -2.62 31.32 -2.02
CA ALA A 541 -1.97 32.33 -1.19
C ALA A 541 -0.55 32.61 -1.69
N LEU A 542 0.24 31.57 -1.96
CA LEU A 542 1.56 31.70 -2.58
C LEU A 542 1.49 32.46 -3.89
N ASN A 543 0.59 32.07 -4.81
CA ASN A 543 0.42 32.77 -6.08
C ASN A 543 0.03 34.26 -5.93
N LYS A 544 -0.70 34.62 -4.87
CA LYS A 544 -1.01 36.03 -4.57
C LYS A 544 0.24 36.80 -4.15
N GLU A 545 1.06 36.23 -3.27
CA GLU A 545 2.33 36.85 -2.85
C GLU A 545 3.31 36.98 -4.02
N LEU A 546 3.36 35.97 -4.90
CA LEU A 546 4.19 36.00 -6.10
C LEU A 546 3.84 37.18 -7.02
N LYS A 547 2.54 37.40 -7.28
CA LYS A 547 2.08 38.54 -8.09
C LYS A 547 2.47 39.88 -7.47
N ALA A 548 2.29 40.02 -6.15
CA ALA A 548 2.64 41.25 -5.44
C ALA A 548 4.14 41.60 -5.52
N LEU A 549 5.02 40.62 -5.68
CA LEU A 549 6.47 40.84 -5.85
C LEU A 549 6.88 41.05 -7.32
N VAL A 550 6.17 40.44 -8.27
CA VAL A 550 6.47 40.58 -9.70
C VAL A 550 5.94 41.90 -10.28
N ASP A 551 4.76 42.36 -9.86
CA ASP A 551 4.09 43.57 -10.39
C ASP A 551 4.78 44.89 -9.96
N VAL A 552 5.73 44.84 -9.03
CA VAL A 552 6.42 46.00 -8.45
C VAL A 552 7.88 46.12 -8.93
N GLY A 553 8.37 45.22 -9.80
CA GLY A 553 9.80 45.06 -10.10
C GLY A 553 10.21 44.93 -11.55
#